data_AF-A0A0F9C871-F1
#
_entry.id   AF-A0A0F9C871-F1
#
_cell.length_a   1.000
_cell.length_b   1.000
_cell.length_c   1.000
_cell.angle_alpha   90.00
_cell.angle_beta   90.00
_cell.angle_gamma   90.00
#
_symmetry.space_group_name_H-M   'P 1'
#
loop_
_entity.id
_entity.type
_entity.pdbx_description
1 polymer ?
#
loop_
_entity_poly.entity_id
_entity_poly.type
_entity_poly.pdbx_seq_one_letter_code
_entity_poly.pdbx_strand_id
1 'polypeptide(L)'
;MRIAYESWRPGAQARAMVGYANEICADYAAQGYDLTLRQLYYQFVSRGLLPNTDRSYSNLGTTTNRARLAGLLDWDYIVDRTRNLQSVAHWDSPASLIDACAEQFTLDKWTDQPYRIEVWVEKEALAGVIG
;
A
#
# COMPACT_ATOMS: atom_id res chain seq x y z
N MET A 1 10.35 -1.14 -10.91
CA MET A 1 11.80 -1.35 -11.09
C MET A 1 12.25 -2.68 -10.47
N ARG A 2 12.93 -3.56 -11.22
CA ARG A 2 13.56 -4.80 -10.69
C ARG A 2 15.05 -4.57 -10.42
N ILE A 3 15.42 -4.37 -9.17
CA ILE A 3 16.82 -4.36 -8.71
C ILE A 3 17.06 -5.60 -7.86
N ALA A 4 18.13 -6.33 -8.15
CA ALA A 4 18.61 -7.42 -7.31
C ALA A 4 19.75 -6.92 -6.41
N TYR A 5 19.57 -7.06 -5.11
CA TYR A 5 20.56 -6.79 -4.05
C TYR A 5 21.18 -8.07 -3.51
N GLU A 6 20.47 -9.19 -3.60
CA GLU A 6 20.91 -10.50 -3.08
C GLU A 6 20.71 -11.62 -4.10
N SER A 7 21.55 -12.66 -4.05
CA SER A 7 21.32 -13.87 -4.82
C SER A 7 20.42 -14.83 -4.03
N TRP A 8 19.25 -15.18 -4.57
CA TRP A 8 18.36 -16.16 -3.96
C TRP A 8 17.79 -17.14 -4.99
N ARG A 9 17.86 -18.44 -4.69
CA ARG A 9 17.25 -19.52 -5.47
C ARG A 9 16.09 -20.12 -4.68
N PRO A 10 14.85 -19.64 -4.87
CA PRO A 10 13.69 -20.19 -4.15
C PRO A 10 13.46 -21.67 -4.49
N GLY A 11 12.98 -22.46 -3.53
CA GLY A 11 12.46 -23.81 -3.78
C GLY A 11 11.16 -23.78 -4.61
N ALA A 12 10.63 -24.94 -5.00
CA ALA A 12 9.47 -25.03 -5.90
C ALA A 12 8.24 -24.26 -5.40
N GLN A 13 7.89 -24.41 -4.12
CA GLN A 13 6.74 -23.73 -3.52
C GLN A 13 6.93 -22.20 -3.49
N ALA A 14 8.12 -21.73 -3.10
CA ALA A 14 8.43 -20.30 -3.07
C ALA A 14 8.44 -19.70 -4.49
N ARG A 15 8.95 -20.44 -5.50
CA ARG A 15 8.90 -20.02 -6.91
C ARG A 15 7.45 -19.84 -7.38
N ALA A 16 6.58 -20.80 -7.10
CA ALA A 16 5.16 -20.71 -7.45
C ALA A 16 4.50 -19.49 -6.78
N MET A 17 4.76 -19.29 -5.49
CA MET A 17 4.25 -18.12 -4.75
C MET A 17 4.71 -16.80 -5.38
N VAL A 18 5.98 -16.68 -5.75
CA VAL A 18 6.51 -15.48 -6.42
C VAL A 18 5.90 -15.29 -7.82
N GLY A 19 5.62 -16.37 -8.54
CA GLY A 19 4.90 -16.34 -9.82
C GLY A 19 3.51 -15.73 -9.66
N TYR A 20 2.68 -16.29 -8.78
CA TYR A 20 1.35 -15.75 -8.48
C TYR A 20 1.39 -14.31 -7.97
N ALA A 21 2.37 -13.96 -7.14
CA ALA A 21 2.53 -12.59 -6.68
C ALA A 21 2.80 -11.62 -7.83
N ASN A 22 3.65 -11.99 -8.80
CA ASN A 22 3.90 -11.17 -9.99
C ASN A 22 2.64 -11.01 -10.84
N GLU A 23 1.90 -12.09 -11.08
CA GLU A 23 0.64 -12.04 -11.86
C GLU A 23 -0.37 -11.10 -11.21
N ILE A 24 -0.66 -11.32 -9.93
CA ILE A 24 -1.60 -10.47 -9.18
C ILE A 24 -1.13 -9.01 -9.19
N CYS A 25 0.14 -8.74 -8.89
CA CYS A 25 0.61 -7.35 -8.86
C CYS A 25 0.59 -6.70 -10.25
N ALA A 26 0.91 -7.44 -11.31
CA ALA A 26 0.86 -6.94 -12.68
C ALA A 26 -0.58 -6.57 -13.08
N ASP A 27 -1.57 -7.39 -12.74
CA ASP A 27 -2.98 -7.11 -13.02
C ASP A 27 -3.46 -5.83 -12.34
N TYR A 28 -3.08 -5.60 -11.08
CA TYR A 28 -3.43 -4.39 -10.35
C TYR A 28 -2.66 -3.16 -10.85
N ALA A 29 -1.37 -3.32 -11.15
CA ALA A 29 -0.55 -2.25 -11.72
C ALA A 29 -1.08 -1.80 -13.08
N ALA A 30 -1.57 -2.72 -13.92
CA ALA A 30 -2.20 -2.40 -15.21
C ALA A 30 -3.48 -1.55 -15.05
N GLN A 31 -4.13 -1.62 -13.88
CA GLN A 31 -5.28 -0.79 -13.51
C GLN A 31 -4.89 0.51 -12.80
N GLY A 32 -3.59 0.78 -12.64
CA GLY A 32 -3.07 1.96 -11.94
C GLY A 32 -3.05 1.83 -10.42
N TYR A 33 -3.17 0.61 -9.88
CA TYR A 33 -3.13 0.35 -8.44
C TYR A 33 -1.84 -0.34 -8.02
N ASP A 34 -1.25 0.15 -6.94
CA ASP A 34 -0.23 -0.55 -6.17
C ASP A 34 -0.86 -1.31 -4.99
N LEU A 35 -0.16 -2.31 -4.45
CA LEU A 35 -0.67 -3.15 -3.36
C LEU A 35 0.18 -3.02 -2.11
N THR A 36 -0.46 -3.08 -0.95
CA THR A 36 0.22 -3.40 0.31
C THR A 36 0.43 -4.92 0.43
N LEU A 37 1.36 -5.35 1.29
CA LEU A 37 1.55 -6.78 1.58
C LEU A 37 0.26 -7.44 2.10
N ARG A 38 -0.55 -6.72 2.88
CA ARG A 38 -1.85 -7.21 3.38
C ARG A 38 -2.87 -7.38 2.27
N GLN A 39 -2.93 -6.44 1.33
CA GLN A 39 -3.82 -6.56 0.17
C GLN A 39 -3.39 -7.73 -0.72
N LEU A 40 -2.09 -7.89 -1.00
CA LEU A 40 -1.58 -9.06 -1.71
C LEU A 40 -2.00 -10.36 -1.01
N TYR A 41 -1.84 -10.44 0.32
CA TYR A 41 -2.30 -11.60 1.08
C TYR A 41 -3.79 -11.91 0.89
N TYR A 42 -4.65 -10.88 0.93
CA TYR A 42 -6.08 -11.08 0.67
C TYR A 42 -6.36 -11.57 -0.75
N GLN A 43 -5.60 -11.12 -1.75
CA GLN A 43 -5.70 -11.64 -3.11
C GLN A 43 -5.34 -13.13 -3.21
N PHE A 44 -4.36 -13.60 -2.42
CA PHE A 44 -4.03 -15.03 -2.35
C PHE A 44 -5.13 -15.84 -1.67
N VAL A 45 -5.70 -15.34 -0.57
CA VAL A 45 -6.78 -16.02 0.15
C VAL A 45 -8.05 -16.09 -0.71
N SER A 46 -8.45 -14.99 -1.36
CA SER A 46 -9.67 -14.95 -2.18
C SER A 46 -9.60 -15.86 -3.41
N ARG A 47 -8.40 -16.12 -3.93
CA ARG A 47 -8.13 -17.06 -5.04
C ARG A 47 -7.91 -18.51 -4.57
N GLY A 48 -7.98 -18.78 -3.26
CA GLY A 48 -7.73 -20.12 -2.72
C GLY A 48 -6.27 -20.57 -2.81
N LEU A 49 -5.32 -19.67 -3.04
CA LEU A 49 -3.89 -19.97 -3.16
C LEU A 49 -3.20 -20.16 -1.80
N LEU A 50 -3.74 -19.54 -0.74
CA LEU A 50 -3.26 -19.69 0.64
C LEU A 50 -4.45 -19.79 1.61
N PRO A 51 -4.34 -20.60 2.67
CA PRO A 51 -5.33 -20.59 3.73
C PRO A 51 -5.21 -19.31 4.56
N ASN A 52 -6.34 -18.81 5.08
CA ASN A 52 -6.38 -17.60 5.89
C ASN A 52 -5.83 -17.87 7.31
N THR A 53 -4.51 -17.86 7.46
CA THR A 53 -3.81 -18.09 8.74
C THR A 53 -2.62 -17.16 8.89
N ASP A 54 -2.25 -16.83 10.13
CA ASP A 54 -1.09 -16.00 10.44
C ASP A 54 0.23 -16.58 9.91
N ARG A 55 0.30 -17.91 9.86
CA ARG A 55 1.44 -18.64 9.27
C ARG A 55 1.55 -18.38 7.77
N SER A 56 0.43 -18.44 7.04
CA SER A 56 0.41 -18.11 5.61
C SER A 56 0.82 -16.67 5.36
N TYR A 57 0.32 -15.74 6.17
CA TYR A 57 0.68 -14.33 6.07
C TYR A 57 2.18 -14.10 6.29
N SER A 58 2.74 -14.68 7.35
CA SER A 58 4.17 -14.57 7.70
C SER A 58 5.07 -15.20 6.62
N ASN A 59 4.65 -16.34 6.06
CA ASN A 59 5.36 -17.00 4.97
C ASN A 59 5.33 -16.17 3.69
N LEU A 60 4.18 -15.59 3.34
CA LEU A 60 4.06 -14.70 2.19
C LEU A 60 4.96 -13.46 2.38
N GLY A 61 4.92 -12.81 3.54
CA GLY A 61 5.77 -11.67 3.84
C GLY A 61 7.26 -11.97 3.69
N THR A 62 7.71 -13.08 4.26
CA THR A 62 9.10 -13.52 4.17
C THR A 62 9.50 -13.81 2.72
N THR A 63 8.64 -14.50 1.97
CA THR A 63 8.89 -14.88 0.57
C THR A 63 8.93 -13.65 -0.34
N THR A 64 7.96 -12.74 -0.19
CA THR A 64 7.88 -11.48 -0.93
C THR A 64 9.11 -10.60 -0.67
N ASN A 65 9.58 -10.51 0.58
CA ASN A 65 10.77 -9.73 0.91
C ASN A 65 12.03 -10.29 0.19
N ARG A 66 12.25 -11.60 0.28
CA ARG A 66 13.38 -12.26 -0.40
C ARG A 66 13.27 -12.14 -1.92
N ALA A 67 12.06 -12.21 -2.47
CA ALA A 67 11.83 -12.05 -3.91
C ALA A 67 12.20 -10.64 -4.39
N ARG A 68 11.83 -9.59 -3.63
CA ARG A 68 12.21 -8.20 -3.94
C ARG A 68 13.72 -8.01 -3.89
N LEU A 69 14.36 -8.48 -2.81
CA LEU A 69 15.83 -8.42 -2.67
C LEU A 69 16.55 -9.18 -3.78
N ALA A 70 15.96 -10.26 -4.29
CA ALA A 70 16.53 -11.03 -5.39
C ALA A 70 16.16 -10.52 -6.79
N GLY A 71 15.41 -9.42 -6.91
CA GLY A 71 14.92 -8.88 -8.18
C GLY A 71 13.88 -9.77 -8.89
N LEU A 72 13.28 -10.74 -8.18
CA LEU A 72 12.24 -11.65 -8.69
C LEU A 72 10.82 -11.07 -8.59
N LEU A 73 10.64 -10.01 -7.80
CA LEU A 73 9.43 -9.22 -7.72
C LEU A 73 9.80 -7.75 -7.88
N ASP A 74 9.00 -7.00 -8.64
CA ASP A 74 9.23 -5.58 -8.85
C ASP A 74 9.09 -4.79 -7.52
N TRP A 75 10.00 -3.86 -7.27
CA TRP A 75 9.99 -3.02 -6.07
C TRP A 75 8.76 -2.12 -5.96
N ASP A 76 8.20 -1.69 -7.09
CA ASP A 76 7.12 -0.71 -7.14
C ASP A 76 5.74 -1.37 -6.94
N TYR A 77 5.66 -2.70 -7.01
CA TYR A 77 4.41 -3.42 -6.80
C TYR A 77 3.91 -3.41 -5.35
N ILE A 78 4.84 -3.36 -4.39
CA ILE A 78 4.51 -3.45 -2.96
C ILE A 78 4.91 -2.20 -2.21
N VAL A 79 3.91 -1.42 -1.81
CA VAL A 79 4.02 -0.19 -1.01
C VAL A 79 3.58 -0.39 0.43
N ASP A 80 4.22 0.33 1.33
CA ASP A 80 3.85 0.41 2.74
C ASP A 80 3.26 1.78 3.03
N ARG A 81 1.94 1.91 2.92
CA ARG A 81 1.22 3.19 3.05
C ARG A 81 1.14 3.69 4.50
N THR A 82 1.58 2.89 5.47
CA THR A 82 1.55 3.28 6.90
C THR A 82 2.75 4.13 7.32
N ARG A 83 3.77 4.25 6.46
CA ARG A 83 4.96 5.07 6.73
C ARG A 83 4.82 6.47 6.14
N ASN A 84 3.97 7.28 6.75
CA ASN A 84 3.95 8.71 6.46
C ASN A 84 5.03 9.41 7.29
N LEU A 85 5.88 10.20 6.64
CA LEU A 85 6.80 11.09 7.34
C LEU A 85 5.97 12.25 7.91
N GLN A 86 5.76 12.25 9.22
CA GLN A 86 5.25 13.44 9.90
C GLN A 86 6.43 14.37 10.17
N SER A 87 6.49 15.46 9.41
CA SER A 87 7.41 16.57 9.66
C SER A 87 6.62 17.84 9.99
N VAL A 88 7.16 18.68 10.84
CA VAL A 88 6.64 20.04 11.01
C VAL A 88 6.78 20.76 9.66
N ALA A 89 5.74 21.47 9.23
CA ALA A 89 5.80 22.30 8.03
C ALA A 89 6.78 23.47 8.26
N HIS A 90 7.64 23.73 7.28
CA HIS A 90 8.60 24.84 7.30
C HIS A 90 8.39 25.68 6.04
N TRP A 91 8.57 26.98 6.17
CA TRP A 91 8.44 27.94 5.07
C TRP A 91 9.61 28.89 5.07
N ASP A 92 10.12 29.22 3.89
CA ASP A 92 11.29 30.09 3.73
C ASP A 92 10.95 31.58 3.95
N SER A 93 9.66 31.93 3.93
CA SER A 93 9.19 33.29 4.18
C SER A 93 7.74 33.35 4.71
N PRO A 94 7.34 34.48 5.33
CA PRO A 94 5.95 34.71 5.70
C PRO A 94 4.99 34.68 4.50
N ALA A 95 5.42 35.12 3.31
CA ALA A 95 4.60 35.07 2.10
C ALA A 95 4.27 33.62 1.71
N SER A 96 5.27 32.73 1.70
CA SER A 96 5.05 31.30 1.40
C SER A 96 4.16 30.59 2.41
N LEU A 97 4.10 31.06 3.67
CA LEU A 97 3.13 30.57 4.64
C LEU A 97 1.72 30.99 4.27
N ILE A 98 1.51 32.27 3.94
CA ILE A 98 0.19 32.80 3.56
C ILE A 98 -0.33 32.10 2.30
N ASP A 99 0.52 31.89 1.29
CA ASP A 99 0.16 31.18 0.06
C ASP A 99 -0.27 29.73 0.35
N ALA A 100 0.51 29.02 1.18
CA ALA A 100 0.14 27.65 1.59
C ALA A 100 -1.17 27.61 2.40
N CYS A 101 -1.40 28.60 3.28
CA CYS A 101 -2.66 28.73 4.00
C CYS A 101 -3.84 29.02 3.06
N ALA A 102 -3.64 29.82 2.01
CA ALA A 102 -4.67 30.12 1.03
C ALA A 102 -5.10 28.87 0.25
N GLU A 103 -4.15 28.00 -0.12
CA GLU A 103 -4.45 26.72 -0.78
C GLU A 103 -5.18 25.72 0.13
N GLN A 104 -4.90 25.76 1.44
CA GLN A 104 -5.52 24.87 2.44
C GLN A 104 -6.83 25.42 3.00
N PHE A 105 -7.18 26.66 2.70
CA PHE A 105 -8.35 27.31 3.28
C PHE A 105 -9.65 26.66 2.78
N THR A 106 -10.36 26.00 3.68
CA THR A 106 -11.69 25.46 3.41
C THR A 106 -12.68 25.96 4.46
N LEU A 107 -13.81 26.51 4.01
CA LEU A 107 -14.94 26.80 4.88
C LEU A 107 -15.62 25.49 5.33
N ASP A 108 -16.01 25.41 6.60
CA ASP A 108 -16.83 24.29 7.07
C ASP A 108 -18.22 24.36 6.42
N LYS A 109 -18.47 23.45 5.48
CA LYS A 109 -19.72 23.41 4.71
C LYS A 109 -20.91 22.94 5.54
N TRP A 110 -20.69 22.43 6.75
CA TRP A 110 -21.71 21.86 7.62
C TRP A 110 -22.18 22.84 8.71
N THR A 111 -21.57 24.03 8.86
CA THR A 111 -21.87 24.98 9.94
C THR A 111 -23.36 25.32 10.06
N ASP A 112 -24.03 25.55 8.94
CA ASP A 112 -25.44 25.94 8.91
C ASP A 112 -26.39 24.77 8.60
N GLN A 113 -25.88 23.53 8.55
CA GLN A 113 -26.68 22.36 8.24
C GLN A 113 -27.25 21.72 9.52
N PRO A 114 -28.51 21.23 9.51
CA PRO A 114 -29.12 20.61 10.68
C PRO A 114 -28.44 19.30 11.11
N TYR A 115 -27.67 18.68 10.23
CA TYR A 115 -26.98 17.41 10.47
C TYR A 115 -25.59 17.41 9.84
N ARG A 116 -24.60 16.82 10.53
CA ARG A 116 -23.25 16.54 10.03
C ARG A 116 -23.13 15.04 9.78
N ILE A 117 -22.91 14.65 8.53
CA ILE A 117 -22.78 13.23 8.17
C ILE A 117 -21.31 12.83 8.30
N GLU A 118 -21.06 11.77 9.05
CA GLU A 118 -19.72 11.20 9.21
C GLU A 118 -19.70 9.75 8.70
N VAL A 119 -18.68 9.41 7.92
CA VAL A 119 -18.45 8.04 7.44
C VAL A 119 -17.19 7.52 8.14
N TRP A 120 -17.36 6.47 8.93
CA TRP A 120 -16.29 5.90 9.73
C TRP A 120 -15.80 4.61 9.11
N VAL A 121 -14.48 4.49 8.99
CA VAL A 121 -13.82 3.29 8.46
C VAL A 121 -12.81 2.81 9.49
N GLU A 122 -13.14 1.71 10.16
CA GLU A 122 -12.25 1.15 11.19
C GLU A 122 -10.99 0.50 10.58
N LYS A 123 -11.10 -0.01 9.36
CA LYS A 123 -10.04 -0.76 8.70
C LYS A 123 -9.23 0.15 7.79
N GLU A 124 -8.01 0.48 8.20
CA GLU A 124 -7.12 1.37 7.44
C GLU A 124 -6.89 0.95 5.97
N ALA A 125 -6.90 -0.36 5.67
CA ALA A 125 -6.78 -0.83 4.29
C ALA A 125 -7.91 -0.34 3.34
N LEU A 126 -9.00 0.22 3.87
CA LEU A 126 -10.14 0.77 3.13
C LEU A 126 -10.15 2.31 3.08
N ALA A 127 -9.22 3.01 3.74
CA ALA A 127 -9.19 4.47 3.74
C ALA A 127 -9.17 5.01 2.31
N GLY A 128 -8.20 4.59 1.49
CA GLY A 128 -8.07 5.01 0.09
C GLY A 128 -9.16 4.54 -0.89
N VAL A 129 -10.23 3.89 -0.42
CA VAL A 129 -11.43 3.58 -1.23
C VAL A 129 -12.56 4.56 -0.93
N ILE A 130 -12.65 5.04 0.31
CA ILE A 130 -13.74 5.90 0.80
C ILE A 130 -13.30 7.37 0.85
N GLY A 131 -12.00 7.67 0.95
CA GLY A 131 -11.44 9.02 1.01
C GLY A 131 -10.01 9.11 0.51
#